data_AF-A0A073HYW8-F1
#
_entry.id   AF-A0A073HYW8-F1
#
_cell.length_a   1.000
_cell.length_b   1.000
_cell.length_c   1.000
_cell.angle_alpha   90.00
_cell.angle_beta   90.00
_cell.angle_gamma   90.00
#
_symmetry.space_group_name_H-M   'P 1'
#
loop_
_entity.id
_entity.type
_entity.pdbx_description
1 polymer ?
#
loop_
_entity_poly.entity_id
_entity_poly.type
_entity_poly.pdbx_seq_one_letter_code
_entity_poly.pdbx_strand_id
1 'polypeptide(L)'
;MLGMLQSIQELHENDIVHRDIKPDNFLIDNDPEFQIFFRNYKYCIKRNDVSNSRPSPNNKYINSSLKLTSGDKYWDIYSAALIILEYLAGRGKFKFINEKKQEAKKRVEAFLKKFVQNIEIKKLLYKVLVKHDPEVQISDLLQCFYSLAK
;
A
#
# COMPACT_ATOMS: atom_id res chain seq x y z
N MET A 1 -0.39 -7.98 9.02
CA MET A 1 0.23 -7.62 7.72
C MET A 1 -0.23 -8.56 6.63
N LEU A 2 -0.08 -9.88 6.78
CA LEU A 2 -0.52 -10.88 5.79
C LEU A 2 -2.00 -10.71 5.40
N GLY A 3 -2.92 -10.70 6.38
CA GLY A 3 -4.35 -10.52 6.08
C GLY A 3 -4.66 -9.24 5.29
N MET A 4 -3.96 -8.13 5.57
CA MET A 4 -4.11 -6.88 4.82
C MET A 4 -3.75 -7.05 3.34
N LEU A 5 -2.61 -7.71 3.07
CA LEU A 5 -2.13 -7.95 1.71
C LEU A 5 -3.02 -8.97 0.98
N GLN A 6 -3.51 -9.98 1.69
CA GLN A 6 -4.47 -10.96 1.16
C GLN A 6 -5.78 -10.29 0.73
N SER A 7 -6.38 -9.45 1.58
CA SER A 7 -7.63 -8.74 1.23
C SER A 7 -7.44 -7.81 0.02
N ILE A 8 -6.29 -7.12 -0.09
CA ILE A 8 -6.00 -6.29 -1.26
C ILE A 8 -5.83 -7.17 -2.51
N GLN A 9 -5.13 -8.31 -2.39
CA GLN A 9 -4.97 -9.25 -3.48
C GLN A 9 -6.33 -9.76 -4.00
N GLU A 10 -7.24 -10.14 -3.11
CA GLU A 10 -8.58 -10.62 -3.47
C GLU A 10 -9.37 -9.56 -4.26
N LEU A 11 -9.31 -8.29 -3.86
CA LEU A 11 -9.90 -7.19 -4.63
C LEU A 11 -9.26 -7.07 -6.02
N HIS A 12 -7.93 -7.13 -6.07
CA HIS A 12 -7.19 -7.01 -7.32
C HIS A 12 -7.45 -8.18 -8.27
N GLU A 13 -7.63 -9.40 -7.78
CA GLU A 13 -8.03 -10.56 -8.57
C GLU A 13 -9.42 -10.39 -9.19
N ASN A 14 -10.30 -9.64 -8.53
CA ASN A 14 -11.63 -9.27 -9.04
C ASN A 14 -11.64 -7.95 -9.86
N ASP A 15 -10.47 -7.43 -10.22
CA ASP A 15 -10.27 -6.14 -10.90
C ASP A 15 -10.90 -4.95 -10.17
N ILE A 16 -10.96 -5.00 -8.85
CA ILE A 16 -11.42 -3.91 -7.99
C ILE A 16 -10.21 -3.18 -7.41
N VAL A 17 -10.20 -1.85 -7.49
CA VAL A 17 -9.22 -0.98 -6.84
C VAL A 17 -9.92 -0.26 -5.68
N HIS A 18 -9.37 -0.35 -4.47
CA HIS A 18 -10.02 0.17 -3.27
C HIS A 18 -9.87 1.70 -3.13
N ARG A 19 -8.70 2.26 -3.41
CA ARG A 19 -8.38 3.70 -3.39
C ARG A 19 -8.56 4.41 -2.04
N ASP A 20 -8.68 3.65 -0.94
CA ASP A 20 -8.69 4.14 0.44
C ASP A 20 -8.00 3.14 1.39
N ILE A 21 -6.92 2.50 0.94
CA ILE A 21 -6.13 1.59 1.77
C ILE A 21 -5.45 2.39 2.90
N LYS A 22 -5.82 2.10 4.14
CA LYS A 22 -5.25 2.68 5.38
C LYS A 22 -5.60 1.78 6.57
N PRO A 23 -4.82 1.80 7.66
CA PRO A 23 -5.08 0.96 8.83
C PRO A 23 -6.51 1.05 9.37
N ASP A 24 -7.12 2.25 9.40
CA ASP A 24 -8.49 2.46 9.93
C ASP A 24 -9.60 1.75 9.14
N ASN A 25 -9.33 1.34 7.90
CA ASN A 25 -10.30 0.65 7.05
C ASN A 25 -10.17 -0.88 7.15
N PHE A 26 -9.20 -1.40 7.88
CA PHE A 26 -9.08 -2.84 8.14
C PHE A 26 -9.68 -3.16 9.50
N LEU A 27 -10.70 -4.00 9.51
CA LEU A 27 -11.26 -4.60 10.72
C LEU A 27 -10.58 -5.94 10.96
N ILE A 28 -10.30 -6.24 12.22
CA ILE A 28 -9.81 -7.54 12.66
C ILE A 28 -11.03 -8.25 13.24
N ASP A 29 -11.37 -9.41 12.68
CA ASP A 29 -12.36 -10.28 13.31
C ASP A 29 -11.67 -11.14 14.37
N ASN A 30 -12.42 -11.54 15.40
CA ASN A 30 -11.96 -12.53 16.37
C ASN A 30 -12.15 -13.96 15.85
N ASP A 31 -12.86 -14.12 14.71
CA ASP A 31 -13.00 -15.40 14.04
C ASP A 31 -11.66 -15.86 13.41
N PRO A 32 -11.16 -17.06 13.76
CA PRO A 32 -9.93 -17.60 13.17
C PRO A 32 -10.00 -17.79 11.64
N GLU A 33 -11.20 -17.92 11.06
CA GLU A 33 -11.43 -18.12 9.63
C GLU A 33 -11.33 -16.80 8.83
N PHE A 34 -11.63 -15.66 9.46
CA PHE A 34 -11.71 -14.36 8.79
C PHE A 34 -10.90 -13.28 9.47
N GLN A 35 -9.59 -13.31 9.29
CA GLN A 35 -8.71 -12.50 10.13
C GLN A 35 -8.80 -10.99 9.85
N ILE A 36 -9.11 -10.56 8.62
CA ILE A 36 -9.17 -9.13 8.23
C ILE A 36 -10.22 -8.85 7.13
N PHE A 37 -11.03 -7.79 7.31
CA PHE A 37 -11.96 -7.28 6.29
C PHE A 37 -11.87 -5.76 6.09
N PHE A 38 -12.37 -5.29 4.94
CA PHE A 38 -12.52 -3.85 4.70
C PHE A 38 -13.83 -3.31 5.30
N ARG A 39 -13.73 -2.23 6.05
CA ARG A 39 -14.90 -1.52 6.62
C ARG A 39 -15.65 -0.68 5.58
N ASN A 40 -14.96 -0.22 4.53
CA ASN A 40 -15.46 0.87 3.70
C ASN A 40 -15.07 0.73 2.24
N TYR A 41 -16.07 0.58 1.36
CA TYR A 41 -15.90 0.42 -0.09
C TYR A 41 -16.27 1.68 -0.89
N LYS A 42 -16.49 2.82 -0.21
CA LYS A 42 -16.99 4.07 -0.83
C LYS A 42 -16.18 4.53 -2.05
N TYR A 43 -14.87 4.29 -2.04
CA TYR A 43 -13.96 4.71 -3.10
C TYR A 43 -13.58 3.58 -4.05
N CYS A 44 -14.16 2.38 -3.91
CA CYS A 44 -13.84 1.28 -4.79
C CYS A 44 -14.26 1.57 -6.24
N ILE A 45 -13.52 1.01 -7.20
CA ILE A 45 -13.84 1.10 -8.62
C ILE A 45 -13.37 -0.16 -9.34
N LYS A 46 -14.12 -0.60 -10.36
CA LYS A 46 -13.66 -1.67 -11.24
C LYS A 46 -12.65 -1.12 -12.25
N ARG A 47 -11.62 -1.88 -12.59
CA ARG A 47 -10.50 -1.44 -13.45
C ARG A 47 -10.95 -0.80 -14.77
N ASN A 48 -12.01 -1.33 -15.37
CA ASN A 48 -12.55 -0.86 -16.65
C ASN A 48 -13.48 0.36 -16.53
N ASP A 49 -13.83 0.77 -15.31
CA ASP A 49 -14.65 1.94 -15.09
C ASP A 49 -13.76 3.19 -15.09
N VAL A 50 -13.97 4.05 -16.09
CA VAL A 50 -13.35 5.37 -16.11
C VAL A 50 -14.18 6.30 -15.24
N SER A 51 -13.60 6.80 -14.16
CA SER A 51 -14.29 7.73 -13.26
C SER A 51 -13.43 8.97 -13.02
N ASN A 52 -14.07 10.13 -13.03
CA ASN A 52 -13.45 11.37 -12.56
C ASN A 52 -13.32 11.43 -11.02
N SER A 53 -13.81 10.40 -10.30
CA SER A 53 -13.66 10.29 -8.86
C SER A 53 -12.19 10.14 -8.48
N ARG A 54 -11.74 10.97 -7.55
CA ARG A 54 -10.40 10.87 -6.98
C ARG A 54 -10.38 9.79 -5.89
N PRO A 55 -9.22 9.17 -5.62
CA PRO A 55 -9.00 8.43 -4.38
C PRO A 55 -9.35 9.26 -3.14
N SER A 56 -9.53 8.59 -2.01
CA SER A 56 -9.95 9.23 -0.76
C SER A 56 -9.05 10.42 -0.40
N PRO A 57 -9.59 11.66 -0.35
CA PRO A 57 -8.78 12.87 -0.16
C PRO A 57 -8.19 12.97 1.25
N ASN A 58 -8.76 12.27 2.22
CA ASN A 58 -8.30 12.25 3.61
C ASN A 58 -7.32 11.11 3.90
N ASN A 59 -6.92 10.35 2.89
CA ASN A 59 -6.00 9.24 3.06
C ASN A 59 -4.55 9.68 2.88
N LYS A 60 -3.79 9.75 3.99
CA LYS A 60 -2.36 10.13 3.99
C LYS A 60 -1.43 9.14 3.26
N TYR A 61 -1.91 7.94 2.94
CA TYR A 61 -1.16 6.91 2.21
C TYR A 61 -1.32 7.03 0.69
N ILE A 62 -2.19 7.91 0.22
CA ILE A 62 -2.36 8.20 -1.20
C ILE A 62 -1.34 9.26 -1.65
N ASN A 63 -0.63 8.95 -2.74
CA ASN A 63 0.24 9.92 -3.41
C ASN A 63 -0.44 10.50 -4.64
N SER A 64 -1.12 11.64 -4.44
CA SER A 64 -1.82 12.37 -5.50
C SER A 64 -0.91 12.97 -6.57
N SER A 65 0.43 12.96 -6.38
CA SER A 65 1.38 13.40 -7.41
C SER A 65 1.69 12.34 -8.47
N LEU A 66 1.24 11.09 -8.27
CA LEU A 66 1.32 10.05 -9.27
C LEU A 66 0.28 10.27 -10.37
N LYS A 67 0.69 10.11 -11.63
CA LYS A 67 -0.20 10.22 -12.80
C LYS A 67 -0.79 8.84 -13.11
N LEU A 68 -1.76 8.43 -12.30
CA LEU A 68 -2.46 7.15 -12.42
C LEU A 68 -3.90 7.37 -12.87
N THR A 69 -4.43 6.42 -13.62
CA THR A 69 -5.86 6.34 -13.94
C THR A 69 -6.67 5.93 -12.70
N SER A 70 -7.99 6.12 -12.73
CA SER A 70 -8.85 5.74 -11.61
C SER A 70 -8.81 4.25 -11.32
N GLY A 71 -8.69 3.42 -12.36
CA GLY A 71 -8.66 1.96 -12.27
C GLY A 71 -7.27 1.36 -12.02
N ASP A 72 -6.24 2.16 -11.76
CA ASP A 72 -4.89 1.62 -11.52
C ASP A 72 -4.76 1.00 -10.13
N LYS A 73 -4.54 -0.32 -10.09
CA LYS A 73 -4.23 -1.10 -8.87
C LYS A 73 -3.05 -0.52 -8.08
N TYR A 74 -2.17 0.23 -8.75
CA TYR A 74 -1.02 0.89 -8.16
C TYR A 74 -1.37 1.87 -7.02
N TRP A 75 -2.58 2.43 -7.01
CA TRP A 75 -3.07 3.24 -5.88
C TRP A 75 -3.00 2.48 -4.55
N ASP A 76 -3.43 1.23 -4.56
CA ASP A 76 -3.49 0.38 -3.37
C ASP A 76 -2.11 -0.16 -3.02
N ILE A 77 -1.30 -0.52 -4.03
CA ILE A 77 0.06 -1.06 -3.86
C ILE A 77 0.97 -0.02 -3.20
N TYR A 78 0.90 1.24 -3.65
CA TYR A 78 1.67 2.32 -3.04
C TYR A 78 1.27 2.53 -1.57
N SER A 79 -0.04 2.56 -1.30
CA SER A 79 -0.58 2.72 0.05
C SER A 79 -0.14 1.57 0.98
N ALA A 80 -0.21 0.32 0.50
CA ALA A 80 0.25 -0.86 1.23
C ALA A 80 1.75 -0.80 1.54
N ALA A 81 2.58 -0.42 0.56
CA ALA A 81 4.02 -0.29 0.75
C ALA A 81 4.38 0.79 1.79
N LEU A 82 3.62 1.89 1.85
CA LEU A 82 3.78 2.90 2.88
C LEU A 82 3.43 2.39 4.28
N ILE A 83 2.32 1.66 4.40
CA ILE A 83 1.91 1.05 5.67
C ILE A 83 2.95 0.02 6.14
N ILE A 84 3.50 -0.79 5.22
CA ILE A 84 4.61 -1.71 5.51
C ILE A 84 5.83 -0.95 6.03
N LEU A 85 6.24 0.13 5.36
CA LEU A 85 7.40 0.92 5.78
C LEU A 85 7.18 1.53 7.17
N GLU A 86 5.99 2.06 7.45
CA GLU A 86 5.61 2.59 8.77
C GLU A 86 5.63 1.48 9.84
N TYR A 87 5.11 0.30 9.52
CA TYR A 87 5.15 -0.86 10.40
C TYR A 87 6.58 -1.26 10.76
N LEU A 88 7.46 -1.38 9.75
CA LEU A 88 8.86 -1.77 9.95
C LEU A 88 9.70 -0.70 10.68
N ALA A 89 9.39 0.58 10.48
CA ALA A 89 10.03 1.66 11.21
C ALA A 89 9.59 1.73 12.70
N GLY A 90 8.39 1.22 13.00
CA GLY A 90 7.72 1.34 14.28
C GLY A 90 6.77 2.54 14.36
N ARG A 91 5.68 2.39 15.13
CA ARG A 91 4.55 3.34 15.20
C ARG A 91 5.02 4.78 15.41
N GLY A 92 4.43 5.71 14.64
CA GLY A 92 4.57 7.15 14.84
C GLY A 92 5.89 7.78 14.36
N LYS A 93 6.86 6.98 13.90
CA LYS A 93 8.15 7.50 13.40
C LYS A 93 8.09 8.00 11.94
N PHE A 94 7.04 7.66 11.21
CA PHE A 94 6.87 8.05 9.81
C PHE A 94 5.66 8.97 9.63
N LYS A 95 5.90 10.24 9.30
CA LYS A 95 4.86 11.21 8.90
C LYS A 95 5.18 11.71 7.49
N PHE A 96 4.53 11.19 6.45
CA PHE A 96 4.51 11.85 5.13
C PHE A 96 3.55 13.03 5.24
N ILE A 97 4.05 14.20 5.62
CA ILE A 97 3.23 15.42 5.58
C ILE A 97 4.04 16.46 4.81
N ASN A 98 3.51 16.89 3.66
CA ASN A 98 3.86 18.11 2.90
C ASN A 98 5.34 18.33 2.55
N GLU A 99 6.12 17.28 2.30
CA GLU A 99 7.49 17.43 1.76
C GLU A 99 7.47 17.56 0.23
N LYS A 100 8.41 18.32 -0.35
CA LYS A 100 8.57 18.34 -1.81
C LYS A 100 8.87 16.93 -2.31
N LYS A 101 8.44 16.59 -3.54
CA LYS A 101 8.63 15.24 -4.14
C LYS A 101 10.05 14.68 -3.98
N GLN A 102 11.06 15.54 -4.13
CA GLN A 102 12.47 15.15 -4.02
C GLN A 102 12.92 14.88 -2.57
N GLU A 103 12.37 15.62 -1.60
CA GLU A 103 12.62 15.44 -0.17
C GLU A 103 11.95 14.17 0.34
N ALA A 104 10.69 13.96 -0.03
CA ALA A 104 9.94 12.74 0.28
C ALA A 104 10.68 11.49 -0.21
N LYS A 105 11.20 11.53 -1.45
CA LYS A 105 12.01 10.44 -2.03
C LYS A 105 13.28 10.18 -1.20
N LYS A 106 14.07 11.21 -0.92
CA LYS A 106 15.30 11.08 -0.12
C LYS A 106 15.02 10.52 1.27
N ARG A 107 13.91 10.95 1.89
CA ARG A 107 13.49 10.45 3.20
C ARG A 107 13.12 8.98 3.16
N VAL A 108 12.33 8.54 2.17
CA VAL A 108 12.04 7.11 1.97
C VAL A 108 13.32 6.30 1.83
N GLU A 109 14.24 6.73 0.97
CA GLU A 109 15.52 6.05 0.77
C GLU A 109 16.33 5.95 2.07
N ALA A 110 16.37 7.02 2.87
CA ALA A 110 17.03 7.01 4.17
C ALA A 110 16.36 6.05 5.16
N PHE A 111 15.04 6.01 5.20
CA PHE A 111 14.28 5.10 6.07
C PHE A 111 14.47 3.63 5.65
N LEU A 112 14.41 3.34 4.35
CA LEU A 112 14.68 1.99 3.83
C LEU A 112 16.07 1.51 4.23
N LYS A 113 17.09 2.37 4.12
CA LYS A 113 18.46 2.04 4.56
C LYS A 113 18.56 1.80 6.06
N LYS A 114 17.87 2.62 6.87
CA LYS A 114 17.97 2.61 8.33
C LYS A 114 17.17 1.51 9.02
N PHE A 115 15.95 1.23 8.56
CA PHE A 115 14.98 0.41 9.30
C PHE A 115 14.67 -0.93 8.66
N VAL A 116 14.83 -1.07 7.34
CA VAL A 116 14.52 -2.34 6.67
C VAL A 116 15.80 -3.16 6.56
N GLN A 117 15.90 -4.26 7.30
CA GLN A 117 17.08 -5.13 7.24
C GLN A 117 16.96 -6.16 6.12
N ASN A 118 15.79 -6.76 5.96
CA ASN A 118 15.54 -7.75 4.93
C ASN A 118 15.74 -7.15 3.53
N ILE A 119 16.63 -7.77 2.74
CA ILE A 119 17.06 -7.27 1.43
C ILE A 119 15.93 -7.33 0.40
N GLU A 120 15.10 -8.37 0.45
CA GLU A 120 13.99 -8.58 -0.49
C GLU A 120 12.90 -7.53 -0.28
N ILE A 121 12.44 -7.36 0.97
CA ILE A 121 11.49 -6.29 1.33
C ILE A 121 12.06 -4.93 0.93
N LYS A 122 13.33 -4.66 1.25
CA LYS A 122 13.96 -3.37 0.93
C LYS A 122 13.95 -3.09 -0.56
N LYS A 123 14.31 -4.08 -1.39
CA LYS A 123 14.27 -3.96 -2.85
C LYS A 123 12.85 -3.70 -3.36
N LEU A 124 11.87 -4.42 -2.83
CA LEU A 124 10.49 -4.30 -3.27
C LEU A 124 9.87 -2.95 -2.87
N LEU A 125 10.05 -2.52 -1.63
CA LEU A 125 9.62 -1.19 -1.18
C LEU A 125 10.34 -0.07 -1.95
N TYR A 126 11.61 -0.26 -2.32
CA TYR A 126 12.31 0.70 -3.17
C TYR A 126 11.69 0.80 -4.57
N LYS A 127 11.35 -0.33 -5.21
CA LYS A 127 10.65 -0.34 -6.51
C LYS A 127 9.32 0.43 -6.43
N VAL A 128 8.52 0.20 -5.39
CA VAL A 128 7.21 0.84 -5.24
C VAL A 128 7.33 2.33 -4.87
N LEU A 129 8.04 2.63 -3.78
CA LEU A 129 7.99 3.96 -3.16
C LEU A 129 8.95 4.98 -3.77
N VAL A 130 10.01 4.51 -4.44
CA VAL A 130 11.09 5.36 -4.96
C VAL A 130 11.15 5.37 -6.48
N LYS A 131 11.00 4.20 -7.12
CA LYS A 131 11.01 4.07 -8.59
C LYS A 131 9.62 4.23 -9.20
N HIS A 132 8.55 4.01 -8.42
CA HIS A 132 7.18 3.95 -8.90
C HIS A 132 7.02 2.95 -10.05
N ASP A 133 7.67 1.78 -9.90
CA ASP A 133 7.68 0.70 -10.88
C ASP A 133 6.26 0.12 -11.03
N PRO A 134 5.58 0.31 -12.18
CA PRO A 134 4.18 -0.07 -12.37
C PRO A 134 3.98 -1.58 -12.53
N GLU A 135 5.05 -2.34 -12.76
CA GLU A 135 5.00 -3.79 -12.94
C GLU A 135 4.87 -4.54 -11.61
N VAL A 136 5.13 -3.85 -10.48
CA VAL A 136 4.97 -4.46 -9.16
C VAL A 136 3.50 -4.73 -8.89
N GLN A 137 3.20 -5.95 -8.49
CA GLN A 137 1.88 -6.39 -8.06
C GLN A 137 1.80 -6.54 -6.54
N ILE A 138 0.57 -6.55 -6.01
CA ILE A 138 0.37 -6.78 -4.57
C ILE A 138 0.82 -8.20 -4.16
N SER A 139 0.73 -9.17 -5.07
CA SER A 139 1.20 -10.54 -4.88
C SER A 139 2.70 -10.60 -4.60
N ASP A 140 3.51 -9.74 -5.21
CA ASP A 140 4.95 -9.66 -4.93
C ASP A 140 5.21 -9.31 -3.45
N LEU A 141 4.45 -8.35 -2.92
CA LEU A 141 4.54 -7.95 -1.51
C LEU A 141 4.05 -9.09 -0.61
N LEU A 142 2.95 -9.75 -0.96
CA LEU A 142 2.42 -10.85 -0.18
C LEU A 142 3.40 -12.03 -0.11
N GLN A 143 3.96 -12.47 -1.24
CA GLN A 143 4.92 -13.57 -1.29
C GLN A 143 6.19 -13.25 -0.48
N CYS A 144 6.66 -12.01 -0.55
CA CYS A 144 7.81 -11.57 0.25
C CYS A 144 7.52 -11.61 1.76
N PHE A 145 6.27 -11.39 2.20
CA PHE A 145 5.91 -11.55 3.61
C PHE A 145 5.67 -13.00 4.03
N TYR A 146 5.18 -13.85 3.12
CA TYR A 146 5.06 -15.29 3.41
C TYR A 146 6.42 -15.97 3.61
N SER A 147 7.44 -15.59 2.83
CA SER A 147 8.77 -16.17 2.98
C SER A 147 9.42 -15.85 4.34
N LEU A 148 8.94 -14.82 5.05
CA LEU A 148 9.44 -14.41 6.36
C LEU A 148 8.66 -14.99 7.54
N ALA A 149 7.49 -15.57 7.28
CA ALA A 149 6.67 -16.21 8.30
C ALA A 149 7.02 -17.70 8.48
N LYS A 150 7.93 -18.23 7.65
CA LYS A 150 8.53 -19.56 7.77
C LYS A 150 9.84 -19.48 8.54
#